data_AF-A0A8S1HMC6-F1
#
_entry.id   AF-A0A8S1HMC6-F1
#
_cell.length_a   1.000
_cell.length_b   1.000
_cell.length_c   1.000
_cell.angle_alpha   90.00
_cell.angle_beta   90.00
_cell.angle_gamma   90.00
#
_symmetry.space_group_name_H-M   'P 1'
#
loop_
_entity.id
_entity.type
_entity.pdbx_description
1 polymer ?
#
loop_
_entity_poly.entity_id
_entity_poly.type
_entity_poly.pdbx_seq_one_letter_code
_entity_poly.pdbx_strand_id
1 'polypeptide(L)'
;MPPDGNARNSGPSFEQRQKNLDEPITNSKWTTVFPQNLSDEVSSQRFMVRAVFVAFSSVLRYRKILPEHCFRSMYITENVKVKSLDYKNSIGCTVASKLRSAGEAIKAGYLDELALVVYLDEKDEDDAAEVFTWKMHYDDGIPYAELSSGSDSDSSLVRLAAVKYEGSHKVRDQFVIMMRSIIYLCVKLLKPLPETASANFRIKFRDHTPKDYSVSEFHDSQTFYRLPPEIQSATIGNVRSGLHGTVLNCTSIYLEDTLDAELKLKKMTEEYADNMGLSQSEILYQSFTSHDVSARESPPAVEVPRAASRHEEPEAMEVDTEVVALEESSHSGSTKEKKTRGRPKAAPRTKAQKIEKKKSPMKAPAKRFGRVHTLTGSSPDKR
;
A
#
# COMPACT_ATOMS: atom_id res chain seq x y z
N MET A 1 16.92 41.30 -53.09
CA MET A 1 17.10 40.48 -51.88
C MET A 1 15.82 40.55 -51.07
N PRO A 2 15.01 39.48 -50.98
CA PRO A 2 14.03 39.35 -49.92
C PRO A 2 14.69 38.72 -48.68
N PRO A 3 14.20 39.03 -47.46
CA PRO A 3 14.80 38.57 -46.22
C PRO A 3 14.37 37.14 -45.87
N ASP A 4 15.25 36.52 -45.09
CA ASP A 4 15.32 35.12 -44.72
C ASP A 4 14.06 34.52 -44.08
N GLY A 5 13.87 33.24 -44.40
CA GLY A 5 12.84 32.37 -43.86
C GLY A 5 12.94 32.24 -42.34
N ASN A 6 11.85 32.61 -41.67
CA ASN A 6 11.67 32.42 -40.25
C ASN A 6 11.39 30.93 -39.99
N ALA A 7 12.43 30.17 -39.64
CA ALA A 7 12.32 28.78 -39.20
C ALA A 7 11.55 28.74 -37.87
N ARG A 8 10.24 28.47 -37.96
CA ARG A 8 9.40 28.19 -36.80
C ARG A 8 9.92 26.91 -36.14
N ASN A 9 10.54 27.09 -34.97
CA ASN A 9 10.91 26.01 -34.08
C ASN A 9 9.60 25.37 -33.55
N SER A 10 9.07 24.39 -34.28
CA SER A 10 7.93 23.59 -33.85
C SER A 10 8.39 22.71 -32.70
N GLY A 11 8.05 23.10 -31.47
CA GLY A 11 8.28 22.28 -30.29
C GLY A 11 7.67 20.88 -30.44
N PRO A 12 8.08 19.91 -29.59
CA PRO A 12 7.69 18.52 -29.74
C PRO A 12 6.16 18.37 -29.76
N SER A 13 5.69 17.51 -30.67
CA SER A 13 4.27 17.18 -30.83
C SER A 13 3.71 16.58 -29.53
N PHE A 14 2.38 16.61 -29.36
CA PHE A 14 1.72 16.01 -28.20
C PHE A 14 2.11 14.54 -28.00
N GLU A 15 2.20 13.77 -29.09
CA GLU A 15 2.66 12.37 -29.07
C GLU A 15 4.14 12.22 -28.64
N GLN A 16 5.00 13.17 -29.02
CA GLN A 16 6.40 13.21 -28.57
C GLN A 16 6.52 13.61 -27.10
N ARG A 17 5.63 14.46 -26.58
CA ARG A 17 5.58 14.79 -25.14
C ARG A 17 5.09 13.61 -24.30
N GLN A 18 4.08 12.87 -24.79
CA GLN A 18 3.60 11.65 -24.14
C GLN A 18 4.70 10.58 -24.11
N LYS A 19 5.43 10.37 -25.22
CA LYS A 19 6.57 9.44 -25.27
C LYS A 19 7.72 9.80 -24.32
N ASN A 20 7.90 11.08 -23.98
CA ASN A 20 8.94 11.52 -23.05
C ASN A 20 8.54 11.38 -21.56
N LEU A 21 7.24 11.27 -21.24
CA LEU A 21 6.75 11.10 -19.86
C LEU A 21 6.90 9.64 -19.36
N ASP A 22 6.95 8.67 -20.26
CA ASP A 22 6.98 7.24 -19.94
C ASP A 22 8.38 6.62 -19.98
N GLU A 23 9.40 7.41 -19.62
CA GLU A 23 10.73 6.83 -19.41
C GLU A 23 10.67 5.73 -18.32
N PRO A 24 11.10 4.50 -18.63
CA PRO A 24 11.01 3.40 -17.70
C PRO A 24 11.98 3.59 -16.54
N ILE A 25 11.51 3.30 -15.32
CA ILE A 25 12.38 3.34 -14.14
C ILE A 25 13.38 2.19 -14.22
N THR A 26 14.66 2.52 -14.32
CA THR A 26 15.77 1.54 -14.41
C THR A 26 16.40 1.18 -13.06
N ASN A 27 15.91 1.76 -11.96
CA ASN A 27 16.43 1.53 -10.61
C ASN A 27 16.24 0.07 -10.18
N SER A 28 17.32 -0.70 -10.04
CA SER A 28 17.25 -2.14 -9.73
C SER A 28 16.46 -2.49 -8.46
N LYS A 29 16.49 -1.63 -7.42
CA LYS A 29 15.74 -1.85 -6.18
C LYS A 29 14.24 -1.64 -6.41
N TRP A 30 13.90 -0.61 -7.18
CA TRP A 30 12.53 -0.37 -7.62
C TRP A 30 12.01 -1.53 -8.43
N THR A 31 12.71 -1.93 -9.50
CA THR A 31 12.24 -2.94 -10.46
C THR A 31 12.09 -4.34 -9.85
N THR A 32 12.76 -4.59 -8.71
CA THR A 32 12.54 -5.81 -7.92
C THR A 32 11.13 -5.84 -7.34
N VAL A 33 10.59 -4.68 -6.92
CA VAL A 33 9.30 -4.60 -6.22
C VAL A 33 8.21 -4.07 -7.13
N PHE A 34 8.46 -3.16 -8.05
CA PHE A 34 7.45 -2.44 -8.83
C PHE A 34 7.72 -2.51 -10.34
N PRO A 35 6.69 -2.31 -11.19
CA PRO A 35 6.87 -2.20 -12.63
C PRO A 35 7.76 -1.01 -13.03
N GLN A 36 8.41 -1.11 -14.20
CA GLN A 36 9.27 -0.05 -14.73
C GLN A 36 8.48 1.09 -15.37
N ASN A 37 7.44 0.73 -16.12
CA ASN A 37 6.48 1.64 -16.74
C ASN A 37 5.15 1.51 -15.98
N LEU A 38 4.46 2.62 -15.77
CA LEU A 38 3.26 2.74 -14.97
C LEU A 38 2.11 3.43 -15.72
N SER A 39 2.25 3.63 -17.05
CA SER A 39 1.22 4.28 -17.86
C SER A 39 0.15 3.33 -18.38
N ASP A 40 0.51 2.08 -18.69
CA ASP A 40 -0.44 1.08 -19.15
C ASP A 40 -1.29 0.52 -18.00
N GLU A 41 -2.47 0.00 -18.34
CA GLU A 41 -3.45 -0.52 -17.38
C GLU A 41 -2.88 -1.62 -16.49
N VAL A 42 -2.25 -2.63 -17.08
CA VAL A 42 -1.77 -3.82 -16.38
C VAL A 42 -0.65 -3.44 -15.40
N SER A 43 0.29 -2.61 -15.83
CA SER A 43 1.37 -2.14 -14.97
C SER A 43 0.86 -1.19 -13.88
N SER A 44 -0.08 -0.31 -14.20
CA SER A 44 -0.74 0.58 -13.23
C SER A 44 -1.47 -0.23 -12.14
N GLN A 45 -2.24 -1.25 -12.52
CA GLN A 45 -2.91 -2.16 -11.58
C GLN A 45 -1.89 -2.92 -10.72
N ARG A 46 -0.89 -3.54 -11.35
CA ARG A 46 0.17 -4.28 -10.65
C ARG A 46 0.91 -3.40 -9.66
N PHE A 47 1.17 -2.14 -10.01
CA PHE A 47 1.74 -1.16 -9.10
C PHE A 47 0.84 -0.94 -7.88
N MET A 48 -0.46 -0.65 -8.08
CA MET A 48 -1.39 -0.40 -6.97
C MET A 48 -1.49 -1.58 -6.00
N VAL A 49 -1.59 -2.80 -6.51
CA VAL A 49 -1.61 -4.03 -5.68
C VAL A 49 -0.34 -4.13 -4.82
N ARG A 50 0.83 -3.89 -5.42
CA ARG A 50 2.10 -3.96 -4.70
C ARG A 50 2.29 -2.78 -3.73
N ALA A 51 1.75 -1.61 -4.08
CA ALA A 51 1.80 -0.42 -3.26
C ALA A 51 0.98 -0.60 -1.97
N VAL A 52 -0.25 -1.12 -2.08
CA VAL A 52 -1.08 -1.56 -0.94
C VAL A 52 -0.31 -2.50 -0.03
N PHE A 53 0.28 -3.56 -0.62
CA PHE A 53 1.02 -4.56 0.15
C PHE A 53 2.19 -3.94 0.95
N VAL A 54 3.00 -3.09 0.32
CA VAL A 54 4.17 -2.45 0.95
C VAL A 54 3.76 -1.41 1.99
N ALA A 55 2.75 -0.58 1.69
CA ALA A 55 2.25 0.46 2.57
C ALA A 55 1.68 -0.15 3.86
N PHE A 56 0.72 -1.07 3.75
CA PHE A 56 0.12 -1.69 4.94
C PHE A 56 1.09 -2.59 5.70
N SER A 57 2.02 -3.28 5.03
CA SER A 57 3.11 -3.97 5.74
C SER A 57 3.91 -3.01 6.62
N SER A 58 4.19 -1.80 6.14
CA SER A 58 4.91 -0.80 6.91
C SER A 58 4.06 -0.24 8.05
N VAL A 59 2.78 0.08 7.81
CA VAL A 59 1.85 0.51 8.89
C VAL A 59 1.81 -0.53 10.01
N LEU A 60 1.53 -1.80 9.69
CA LEU A 60 1.47 -2.89 10.65
C LEU A 60 2.76 -3.01 11.48
N ARG A 61 3.93 -2.80 10.85
CA ARG A 61 5.23 -2.87 11.53
C ARG A 61 5.51 -1.66 12.40
N TYR A 62 5.23 -0.44 11.93
CA TYR A 62 5.59 0.79 12.65
C TYR A 62 4.59 1.13 13.74
N ARG A 63 3.32 0.71 13.62
CA ARG A 63 2.33 0.73 14.71
C ARG A 63 2.48 -0.42 15.70
N LYS A 64 3.36 -1.38 15.42
CA LYS A 64 3.63 -2.57 16.25
C LYS A 64 2.39 -3.47 16.43
N ILE A 65 1.52 -3.51 15.42
CA ILE A 65 0.32 -4.38 15.40
C ILE A 65 0.76 -5.84 15.27
N LEU A 66 1.78 -6.11 14.46
CA LEU A 66 2.38 -7.44 14.35
C LEU A 66 3.80 -7.46 14.93
N PRO A 67 4.26 -8.61 15.46
CA PRO A 67 5.63 -8.77 15.92
C PRO A 67 6.68 -8.56 14.82
N GLU A 68 7.88 -8.14 15.20
CA GLU A 68 8.96 -7.85 14.25
C GLU A 68 9.34 -9.03 13.34
N HIS A 69 9.27 -10.27 13.84
CA HIS A 69 9.59 -11.47 13.08
C HIS A 69 8.58 -11.82 11.98
N CYS A 70 7.44 -11.10 11.90
CA CYS A 70 6.48 -11.21 10.79
C CYS A 70 6.94 -10.43 9.54
N PHE A 71 8.06 -9.71 9.63
CA PHE A 71 8.50 -8.79 8.59
C PHE A 71 9.95 -9.01 8.18
N ARG A 72 10.21 -8.77 6.90
CA ARG A 72 11.55 -8.60 6.33
C ARG A 72 11.78 -7.15 5.96
N SER A 73 13.06 -6.75 5.95
CA SER A 73 13.42 -5.42 5.45
C SER A 73 13.79 -5.49 3.98
N MET A 74 13.32 -4.53 3.19
CA MET A 74 13.70 -4.38 1.79
C MET A 74 13.92 -2.91 1.44
N TYR A 75 14.58 -2.67 0.31
CA TYR A 75 14.82 -1.34 -0.23
C TYR A 75 13.97 -1.18 -1.49
N ILE A 76 13.19 -0.09 -1.57
CA ILE A 76 12.45 0.28 -2.78
C ILE A 76 13.21 1.29 -3.65
N THR A 77 14.17 1.99 -3.03
CA THR A 77 15.22 2.80 -3.67
C THR A 77 16.50 2.61 -2.85
N GLU A 78 17.63 3.18 -3.29
CA GLU A 78 18.91 3.13 -2.58
C GLU A 78 18.80 3.64 -1.15
N ASN A 79 17.90 4.60 -0.92
CA ASN A 79 17.84 5.37 0.31
C ASN A 79 16.63 5.02 1.17
N VAL A 80 15.63 4.32 0.62
CA VAL A 80 14.35 4.05 1.30
C VAL A 80 14.23 2.58 1.64
N LYS A 81 14.44 2.29 2.92
CA LYS A 81 14.23 0.97 3.53
C LYS A 81 12.83 0.90 4.11
N VAL A 82 12.07 -0.11 3.69
CA VAL A 82 10.70 -0.37 4.14
C VAL A 82 10.60 -1.76 4.79
N LYS A 83 9.46 -2.01 5.43
CA LYS A 83 9.14 -3.29 6.07
C LYS A 83 8.04 -3.98 5.27
N SER A 84 8.31 -5.20 4.84
CA SER A 84 7.39 -6.04 4.08
C SER A 84 7.01 -7.24 4.93
N LEU A 85 5.76 -7.69 4.86
CA LEU A 85 5.37 -8.98 5.44
C LEU A 85 6.26 -10.10 4.87
N ASP A 86 6.64 -11.04 5.73
CA ASP A 86 7.45 -12.19 5.39
C ASP A 86 6.58 -13.42 5.15
N TYR A 87 6.56 -13.92 3.91
CA TYR A 87 5.82 -15.11 3.51
C TYR A 87 6.33 -16.39 4.16
N LYS A 88 7.56 -16.41 4.69
CA LYS A 88 8.11 -17.57 5.44
C LYS A 88 7.57 -17.65 6.86
N ASN A 89 7.08 -16.54 7.39
CA ASN A 89 6.41 -16.52 8.68
C ASN A 89 4.91 -16.82 8.51
N SER A 90 4.32 -17.69 9.33
CA SER A 90 2.91 -18.09 9.17
C SER A 90 1.92 -16.94 9.37
N ILE A 91 2.14 -16.08 10.37
CA ILE A 91 1.30 -14.90 10.62
C ILE A 91 1.49 -13.90 9.49
N GLY A 92 2.75 -13.62 9.13
CA GLY A 92 3.09 -12.76 7.99
C GLY A 92 2.42 -13.21 6.69
N CYS A 93 2.48 -14.49 6.38
CA CYS A 93 1.86 -15.12 5.20
C CYS A 93 0.33 -15.03 5.22
N THR A 94 -0.30 -15.24 6.38
CA THR A 94 -1.76 -15.12 6.53
C THR A 94 -2.22 -13.70 6.19
N VAL A 95 -1.57 -12.68 6.79
CA VAL A 95 -1.93 -11.28 6.52
C VAL A 95 -1.58 -10.87 5.08
N ALA A 96 -0.46 -11.35 4.55
CA ALA A 96 -0.08 -11.12 3.16
C ALA A 96 -1.11 -11.69 2.17
N SER A 97 -1.72 -12.84 2.51
CA SER A 97 -2.77 -13.46 1.69
C SER A 97 -4.03 -12.60 1.68
N LYS A 98 -4.43 -11.98 2.81
CA LYS A 98 -5.55 -11.02 2.84
C LYS A 98 -5.30 -9.81 1.95
N LEU A 99 -4.10 -9.21 2.02
CA LEU A 99 -3.74 -8.08 1.16
C LEU A 99 -3.68 -8.48 -0.32
N ARG A 100 -3.27 -9.71 -0.63
CA ARG A 100 -3.30 -10.25 -1.99
C ARG A 100 -4.74 -10.37 -2.49
N SER A 101 -5.66 -10.91 -1.70
CA SER A 101 -7.07 -11.00 -2.08
C SER A 101 -7.69 -9.62 -2.30
N ALA A 102 -7.40 -8.63 -1.45
CA ALA A 102 -7.79 -7.24 -1.69
C ALA A 102 -7.26 -6.70 -3.03
N GLY A 103 -6.06 -7.12 -3.42
CA GLY A 103 -5.46 -6.81 -4.73
C GLY A 103 -6.24 -7.38 -5.91
N GLU A 104 -6.94 -8.50 -5.77
CA GLU A 104 -7.79 -9.03 -6.85
C GLU A 104 -9.00 -8.12 -7.10
N ALA A 105 -9.56 -7.50 -6.05
CA ALA A 105 -10.60 -6.48 -6.21
C ALA A 105 -10.06 -5.20 -6.88
N ILE A 106 -8.77 -4.89 -6.73
CA ILE A 106 -8.15 -3.79 -7.48
C ILE A 106 -8.10 -4.11 -8.97
N LYS A 107 -7.62 -5.31 -9.33
CA LYS A 107 -7.52 -5.73 -10.74
C LYS A 107 -8.89 -5.84 -11.41
N ALA A 108 -9.90 -6.27 -10.67
CA ALA A 108 -11.28 -6.31 -11.15
C ALA A 108 -11.95 -4.93 -11.23
N GLY A 109 -11.28 -3.87 -10.75
CA GLY A 109 -11.87 -2.54 -10.68
C GLY A 109 -13.06 -2.46 -9.73
N TYR A 110 -13.07 -3.21 -8.64
CA TYR A 110 -14.18 -3.24 -7.69
C TYR A 110 -13.85 -2.65 -6.32
N LEU A 111 -12.56 -2.50 -5.97
CA LEU A 111 -12.17 -1.92 -4.69
C LEU A 111 -12.44 -0.40 -4.66
N ASP A 112 -13.31 0.07 -3.76
CA ASP A 112 -13.44 1.50 -3.44
C ASP A 112 -12.42 1.89 -2.37
N GLU A 113 -12.43 1.16 -1.25
CA GLU A 113 -11.61 1.44 -0.09
C GLU A 113 -11.13 0.15 0.60
N LEU A 114 -9.85 0.13 0.97
CA LEU A 114 -9.28 -0.84 1.89
C LEU A 114 -8.89 -0.14 3.18
N ALA A 115 -9.45 -0.59 4.31
CA ALA A 115 -9.19 -0.04 5.62
C ALA A 115 -8.47 -1.06 6.51
N LEU A 116 -7.40 -0.63 7.17
CA LEU A 116 -6.87 -1.30 8.37
C LEU A 116 -7.51 -0.63 9.58
N VAL A 117 -8.41 -1.34 10.25
CA VAL A 117 -9.16 -0.85 11.41
C VAL A 117 -8.54 -1.41 12.68
N VAL A 118 -8.16 -0.53 13.59
CA VAL A 118 -7.64 -0.85 14.93
C VAL A 118 -8.73 -0.50 15.95
N TYR A 119 -9.08 -1.47 16.79
CA TYR A 119 -10.12 -1.36 17.81
C TYR A 119 -9.58 -1.82 19.17
N LEU A 120 -10.24 -1.40 20.25
CA LEU A 120 -9.81 -1.66 21.63
C LEU A 120 -10.68 -2.67 22.37
N ASP A 121 -11.93 -2.86 21.95
CA ASP A 121 -12.84 -3.88 22.49
C ASP A 121 -13.03 -4.98 21.46
N GLU A 122 -12.55 -6.19 21.76
CA GLU A 122 -12.76 -7.37 20.90
C GLU A 122 -14.23 -7.75 20.72
N LYS A 123 -15.12 -7.24 21.58
CA LYS A 123 -16.57 -7.45 21.46
C LYS A 123 -17.25 -6.43 20.53
N ASP A 124 -16.58 -5.33 20.22
CA ASP A 124 -17.07 -4.30 19.32
C ASP A 124 -15.97 -3.88 18.36
N GLU A 125 -15.64 -4.78 17.42
CA GLU A 125 -14.61 -4.53 16.41
C GLU A 125 -14.97 -3.39 15.44
N ASP A 126 -16.23 -2.95 15.44
CA ASP A 126 -16.72 -1.83 14.64
C ASP A 126 -16.34 -0.47 15.24
N ASP A 127 -16.12 -0.37 16.56
CA ASP A 127 -15.71 0.87 17.21
C ASP A 127 -14.20 1.11 17.03
N ALA A 128 -13.86 1.86 16.00
CA ALA A 128 -12.49 2.06 15.59
C ALA A 128 -11.81 3.16 16.39
N ALA A 129 -10.68 2.82 17.01
CA ALA A 129 -9.79 3.79 17.66
C ALA A 129 -8.80 4.42 16.68
N GLU A 130 -8.43 3.69 15.62
CA GLU A 130 -7.52 4.16 14.58
C GLU A 130 -7.78 3.42 13.27
N VAL A 131 -7.80 4.14 12.15
CA VAL A 131 -8.03 3.58 10.82
C VAL A 131 -7.04 4.16 9.81
N PHE A 132 -6.38 3.27 9.07
CA PHE A 132 -5.64 3.66 7.86
C PHE A 132 -6.45 3.27 6.63
N THR A 133 -6.83 4.26 5.82
CA THR A 133 -7.71 4.05 4.65
C THR A 133 -6.94 4.28 3.36
N TRP A 134 -6.96 3.28 2.49
CA TRP A 134 -6.46 3.33 1.14
C TRP A 134 -7.65 3.44 0.20
N LYS A 135 -7.88 4.65 -0.31
CA LYS A 135 -9.01 4.93 -1.20
C LYS A 135 -8.54 4.94 -2.64
N MET A 136 -9.32 4.32 -3.53
CA MET A 136 -8.97 4.12 -4.93
C MET A 136 -9.71 5.11 -5.83
N HIS A 137 -9.03 5.56 -6.88
CA HIS A 137 -9.63 6.22 -8.03
C HIS A 137 -9.24 5.45 -9.28
N TYR A 138 -10.21 5.17 -10.15
CA TYR A 138 -9.99 4.54 -11.46
C TYR A 138 -10.27 5.55 -12.56
N ASP A 139 -9.40 5.62 -13.56
CA ASP A 139 -9.62 6.46 -14.74
C ASP A 139 -10.34 5.65 -15.82
N ASP A 140 -11.58 5.25 -15.52
CA ASP A 140 -12.44 4.41 -16.37
C ASP A 140 -13.55 5.21 -17.07
N GLY A 141 -13.45 6.54 -17.04
CA GLY A 141 -14.41 7.45 -17.66
C GLY A 141 -15.74 7.59 -16.91
N ILE A 142 -15.91 6.93 -15.76
CA ILE A 142 -17.10 7.08 -14.91
C ILE A 142 -16.95 8.37 -14.09
N PRO A 143 -17.88 9.34 -14.19
CA PRO A 143 -17.80 10.57 -13.41
C PRO A 143 -17.82 10.26 -11.91
N TYR A 144 -16.80 10.71 -11.18
CA TYR A 144 -16.69 10.49 -9.72
C TYR A 144 -17.89 11.05 -8.92
N ALA A 145 -18.58 12.06 -9.47
CA ALA A 145 -19.81 12.61 -8.91
C ALA A 145 -20.97 11.59 -8.84
N GLU A 146 -20.96 10.53 -9.67
CA GLU A 146 -21.95 9.46 -9.63
C GLU A 146 -21.63 8.38 -8.57
N LEU A 147 -20.35 8.23 -8.19
CA LEU A 147 -19.88 7.27 -7.16
C LEU A 147 -19.92 7.81 -5.72
N SER A 148 -20.07 9.12 -5.53
CA SER A 148 -20.00 9.78 -4.21
C SER A 148 -21.38 10.09 -3.62
N SER A 149 -22.42 9.32 -3.97
CA SER A 149 -23.79 9.54 -3.49
C SER A 149 -24.00 9.29 -1.98
N GLY A 150 -22.96 8.92 -1.24
CA GLY A 150 -22.92 8.91 0.23
C GLY A 150 -22.52 10.27 0.80
N SER A 151 -23.12 10.66 1.94
CA SER A 151 -23.09 11.99 2.58
C SER A 151 -21.73 12.52 3.08
N ASP A 152 -20.62 12.07 2.51
CA ASP A 152 -19.27 12.47 2.89
C ASP A 152 -18.42 12.56 1.61
N SER A 153 -18.56 13.67 0.88
CA SER A 153 -17.73 13.92 -0.29
C SER A 153 -16.28 14.11 0.18
N ASP A 154 -15.49 13.05 0.14
CA ASP A 154 -14.08 13.11 0.50
C ASP A 154 -13.35 14.07 -0.45
N SER A 155 -13.08 15.27 0.04
CA SER A 155 -12.44 16.36 -0.72
C SER A 155 -11.11 15.92 -1.32
N SER A 156 -10.42 14.97 -0.69
CA SER A 156 -9.13 14.46 -1.16
C SER A 156 -9.27 13.57 -2.41
N LEU A 157 -10.33 12.76 -2.52
CA LEU A 157 -10.59 11.95 -3.72
C LEU A 157 -11.08 12.79 -4.89
N VAL A 158 -11.93 13.79 -4.65
CA VAL A 158 -12.36 14.73 -5.70
C VAL A 158 -11.15 15.48 -6.27
N ARG A 159 -10.23 15.93 -5.41
CA ARG A 159 -8.98 16.55 -5.85
C ARG A 159 -8.08 15.56 -6.59
N LEU A 160 -8.01 14.30 -6.13
CA LEU A 160 -7.21 13.26 -6.78
C LEU A 160 -7.69 13.00 -8.21
N ALA A 161 -8.99 13.05 -8.48
CA ALA A 161 -9.55 12.89 -9.83
C ALA A 161 -9.04 13.96 -10.81
N ALA A 162 -8.68 15.14 -10.33
CA ALA A 162 -8.09 16.21 -11.14
C ALA A 162 -6.56 16.06 -11.34
N VAL A 163 -5.89 15.20 -10.57
CA VAL A 163 -4.44 14.96 -10.68
C VAL A 163 -4.17 14.10 -11.91
N LYS A 164 -3.34 14.62 -12.81
CA LYS A 164 -2.92 13.90 -14.02
C LYS A 164 -1.71 13.02 -13.73
N TYR A 165 -1.59 11.93 -14.48
CA TYR A 165 -0.35 11.15 -14.51
C TYR A 165 0.76 11.98 -15.18
N GLU A 166 1.91 12.07 -14.53
CA GLU A 166 3.06 12.89 -14.95
C GLU A 166 4.32 12.05 -15.24
N GLY A 167 4.15 10.75 -15.50
CA GLY A 167 5.24 9.85 -15.81
C GLY A 167 5.70 8.97 -14.65
N SER A 168 6.31 7.83 -14.98
CA SER A 168 6.60 6.76 -14.03
C SER A 168 7.53 7.21 -12.89
N HIS A 169 8.52 8.06 -13.20
CA HIS A 169 9.41 8.64 -12.19
C HIS A 169 8.67 9.49 -11.15
N LYS A 170 7.62 10.23 -11.55
CA LYS A 170 6.79 10.99 -10.62
C LYS A 170 6.05 10.06 -9.65
N VAL A 171 5.47 8.97 -10.16
CA VAL A 171 4.77 7.97 -9.34
C VAL A 171 5.72 7.34 -8.32
N ARG A 172 6.95 7.03 -8.73
CA ARG A 172 8.00 6.53 -7.83
C ARG A 172 8.26 7.52 -6.70
N ASP A 173 8.46 8.78 -7.04
CA ASP A 173 8.77 9.83 -6.06
C ASP A 173 7.59 10.04 -5.09
N GLN A 174 6.35 10.09 -5.59
CA GLN A 174 5.13 10.15 -4.79
C GLN A 174 5.05 8.97 -3.81
N PHE A 175 5.30 7.75 -4.29
CA PHE A 175 5.25 6.56 -3.43
C PHE A 175 6.38 6.55 -2.39
N VAL A 176 7.59 6.97 -2.76
CA VAL A 176 8.71 7.12 -1.82
C VAL A 176 8.37 8.11 -0.70
N ILE A 177 7.80 9.26 -1.05
CA ILE A 177 7.35 10.28 -0.10
C ILE A 177 6.26 9.70 0.81
N MET A 178 5.25 9.02 0.24
CA MET A 178 4.20 8.35 1.02
C MET A 178 4.78 7.35 2.03
N MET A 179 5.75 6.53 1.64
CA MET A 179 6.41 5.59 2.57
C MET A 179 7.14 6.31 3.71
N ARG A 180 7.76 7.47 3.44
CA ARG A 180 8.36 8.30 4.50
C ARG A 180 7.32 8.91 5.41
N SER A 181 6.21 9.39 4.87
CA SER A 181 5.07 9.89 5.64
C SER A 181 4.49 8.82 6.56
N ILE A 182 4.32 7.58 6.10
CA ILE A 182 3.89 6.45 6.95
C ILE A 182 4.84 6.27 8.14
N ILE A 183 6.15 6.23 7.87
CA ILE A 183 7.16 6.04 8.93
C ILE A 183 7.11 7.20 9.92
N TYR A 184 7.08 8.43 9.42
CA TYR A 184 7.08 9.63 10.26
C TYR A 184 5.82 9.71 11.12
N LEU A 185 4.64 9.57 10.51
CA LEU A 185 3.36 9.57 11.23
C LEU A 185 3.35 8.52 12.34
N CYS A 186 3.62 7.26 12.01
CA CYS A 186 3.54 6.14 12.96
C CYS A 186 4.57 6.21 14.10
N VAL A 187 5.74 6.82 13.87
CA VAL A 187 6.84 6.85 14.84
C VAL A 187 6.91 8.16 15.62
N LYS A 188 6.46 9.28 15.03
CA LYS A 188 6.67 10.63 15.58
C LYS A 188 5.39 11.35 15.97
N LEU A 189 4.27 11.06 15.31
CA LEU A 189 3.03 11.83 15.48
C LEU A 189 1.95 11.05 16.22
N LEU A 190 1.86 9.74 16.00
CA LEU A 190 0.89 8.90 16.69
C LEU A 190 1.41 8.44 18.06
N LYS A 191 0.56 8.57 19.08
CA LYS A 191 0.82 7.94 20.38
C LYS A 191 0.88 6.40 20.25
N PRO A 192 1.62 5.71 21.15
CA PRO A 192 1.68 4.25 21.13
C PRO A 192 0.29 3.62 21.30
N LEU A 193 0.02 2.54 20.57
CA LEU A 193 -1.16 1.70 20.80
C LEU A 193 -1.05 0.99 22.17
N PRO A 194 -2.18 0.77 22.87
CA PRO A 194 -2.20 -0.10 24.04
C PRO A 194 -1.99 -1.57 23.63
N GLU A 195 -1.51 -2.39 24.55
CA GLU A 195 -1.29 -3.83 24.31
C GLU A 195 -2.58 -4.62 24.02
N THR A 196 -3.74 -4.06 24.37
CA THR A 196 -5.07 -4.64 24.12
C THR A 196 -5.61 -4.30 22.73
N ALA A 197 -4.91 -3.49 21.93
CA ALA A 197 -5.36 -3.14 20.60
C ALA A 197 -5.32 -4.35 19.67
N SER A 198 -6.43 -4.56 18.98
CA SER A 198 -6.58 -5.57 17.92
C SER A 198 -6.87 -4.87 16.59
N ALA A 199 -6.65 -5.57 15.48
CA ALA A 199 -6.83 -4.99 14.16
C ALA A 199 -7.41 -5.96 13.15
N ASN A 200 -8.25 -5.46 12.24
CA ASN A 200 -8.76 -6.20 11.09
C ASN A 200 -8.64 -5.37 9.80
N PHE A 201 -8.71 -6.07 8.66
CA PHE A 201 -8.83 -5.42 7.36
C PHE A 201 -10.29 -5.46 6.93
N ARG A 202 -10.77 -4.36 6.37
CA ARG A 202 -12.12 -4.24 5.83
C ARG A 202 -12.05 -3.68 4.42
N ILE A 203 -12.94 -4.16 3.56
CA ILE A 203 -13.03 -3.73 2.15
C ILE A 203 -14.42 -3.12 1.92
N LYS A 204 -14.43 -1.99 1.21
CA LYS A 204 -15.62 -1.41 0.61
C LYS A 204 -15.51 -1.54 -0.91
N PHE A 205 -16.60 -1.96 -1.54
CA PHE A 205 -16.67 -2.09 -2.99
C PHE A 205 -17.30 -0.87 -3.66
N ARG A 206 -16.99 -0.66 -4.94
CA ARG A 206 -17.63 0.36 -5.78
C ARG A 206 -19.09 -0.02 -6.06
N ASP A 207 -19.95 0.97 -6.28
CA ASP A 207 -21.40 0.78 -6.41
C ASP A 207 -21.83 -0.17 -7.54
N HIS A 208 -21.06 -0.24 -8.64
CA HIS A 208 -21.34 -1.12 -9.78
C HIS A 208 -20.81 -2.55 -9.61
N THR A 209 -20.23 -2.89 -8.45
CA THR A 209 -19.73 -4.25 -8.19
C THR A 209 -20.89 -5.25 -8.16
N PRO A 210 -20.80 -6.40 -8.87
CA PRO A 210 -21.85 -7.42 -8.84
C PRO A 210 -22.18 -7.88 -7.41
N LYS A 211 -23.47 -8.10 -7.12
CA LYS A 211 -23.94 -8.45 -5.76
C LYS A 211 -23.45 -9.81 -5.26
N ASP A 212 -23.04 -10.68 -6.18
CA ASP A 212 -22.48 -12.01 -5.93
C ASP A 212 -20.94 -12.01 -5.95
N TYR A 213 -20.31 -10.87 -6.22
CA TYR A 213 -18.86 -10.74 -6.12
C TYR A 213 -18.43 -10.82 -4.66
N SER A 214 -17.45 -11.66 -4.38
CA SER A 214 -16.82 -11.79 -3.07
C SER A 214 -15.31 -11.91 -3.21
N VAL A 215 -14.60 -11.44 -2.20
CA VAL A 215 -13.14 -11.51 -2.14
C VAL A 215 -12.75 -12.58 -1.13
N SER A 216 -11.93 -13.54 -1.56
CA SER A 216 -11.39 -14.58 -0.67
C SER A 216 -10.74 -13.96 0.58
N GLU A 217 -10.88 -14.60 1.74
CA GLU A 217 -10.41 -14.09 3.05
C GLU A 217 -11.21 -12.93 3.67
N PHE A 218 -12.20 -12.40 2.95
CA PHE A 218 -13.16 -11.40 3.45
C PHE A 218 -14.56 -11.99 3.51
N HIS A 219 -15.35 -11.51 4.45
CA HIS A 219 -16.72 -11.92 4.67
C HIS A 219 -17.62 -10.69 4.72
N ASP A 220 -18.86 -10.87 4.29
CA ASP A 220 -19.84 -9.79 4.27
C ASP A 220 -20.10 -9.28 5.68
N SER A 221 -20.15 -7.96 5.80
CA SER A 221 -20.51 -7.26 7.03
C SER A 221 -21.51 -6.16 6.70
N GLN A 222 -22.44 -5.91 7.61
CA GLN A 222 -23.38 -4.78 7.50
C GLN A 222 -22.72 -3.45 7.89
N THR A 223 -21.62 -3.50 8.63
CA THR A 223 -20.92 -2.32 9.14
C THR A 223 -19.50 -2.26 8.58
N PHE A 224 -19.12 -1.11 8.01
CA PHE A 224 -17.74 -0.89 7.58
C PHE A 224 -16.85 -0.53 8.77
N TYR A 225 -17.07 0.57 9.48
CA TYR A 225 -16.55 0.82 10.83
C TYR A 225 -17.26 2.07 11.36
N ARG A 226 -17.16 2.33 12.66
CA ARG A 226 -17.63 3.55 13.31
C ARG A 226 -16.44 4.30 13.89
N LEU A 227 -16.43 5.60 13.74
CA LEU A 227 -15.43 6.48 14.32
C LEU A 227 -16.04 7.25 15.49
N PRO A 228 -15.29 7.47 16.58
CA PRO A 228 -15.75 8.36 17.64
C PRO A 228 -15.88 9.79 17.09
N PRO A 229 -16.78 10.60 17.67
CA PRO A 229 -16.90 11.99 17.30
C PRO A 229 -15.59 12.75 17.56
N GLU A 230 -15.30 13.76 16.73
CA GLU A 230 -14.13 14.66 16.88
C GLU A 230 -12.76 13.98 16.75
N ILE A 231 -12.72 12.74 16.24
CA ILE A 231 -11.46 12.05 15.94
C ILE A 231 -10.63 12.85 14.92
N GLN A 232 -9.32 12.86 15.12
CA GLN A 232 -8.39 13.61 14.27
C GLN A 232 -7.97 12.77 13.07
N SER A 233 -7.74 13.43 11.92
CA SER A 233 -7.30 12.79 10.68
C SER A 233 -6.06 13.46 10.10
N ALA A 234 -5.32 12.75 9.25
CA ALA A 234 -4.25 13.32 8.46
C ALA A 234 -4.10 12.56 7.15
N THR A 235 -3.95 13.30 6.04
CA THR A 235 -3.56 12.71 4.76
C THR A 235 -2.06 12.38 4.77
N ILE A 236 -1.72 11.12 4.51
CA ILE A 236 -0.34 10.62 4.50
C ILE A 236 0.32 10.90 3.16
N GLY A 237 -0.43 10.75 2.06
CA GLY A 237 0.04 10.98 0.71
C GLY A 237 -0.95 10.50 -0.34
N ASN A 238 -0.63 10.79 -1.58
CA ASN A 238 -1.37 10.32 -2.75
C ASN A 238 -0.40 9.88 -3.85
N VAL A 239 -0.86 8.95 -4.69
CA VAL A 239 -0.09 8.47 -5.85
C VAL A 239 -1.01 8.42 -7.06
N ARG A 240 -0.49 8.82 -8.23
CA ARG A 240 -1.22 8.80 -9.50
C ARG A 240 -0.40 8.08 -10.57
N SER A 241 -0.75 6.82 -10.86
CA SER A 241 -0.25 6.09 -12.03
C SER A 241 -1.13 6.34 -13.25
N GLY A 242 -0.85 5.68 -14.38
CA GLY A 242 -1.48 5.94 -15.67
C GLY A 242 -3.01 5.94 -15.64
N LEU A 243 -3.61 4.89 -15.06
CA LEU A 243 -5.07 4.71 -15.01
C LEU A 243 -5.64 4.60 -13.59
N HIS A 244 -4.80 4.76 -12.57
CA HIS A 244 -5.22 4.59 -11.18
C HIS A 244 -4.66 5.72 -10.32
N GLY A 245 -5.45 6.14 -9.33
CA GLY A 245 -5.01 7.03 -8.27
C GLY A 245 -5.33 6.44 -6.91
N THR A 246 -4.62 6.90 -5.89
CA THR A 246 -4.96 6.59 -4.50
C THR A 246 -4.62 7.72 -3.55
N VAL A 247 -5.41 7.84 -2.47
CA VAL A 247 -5.09 8.61 -1.28
C VAL A 247 -4.98 7.66 -0.10
N LEU A 248 -3.93 7.82 0.71
CA LEU A 248 -3.77 7.14 1.98
C LEU A 248 -4.02 8.14 3.11
N ASN A 249 -5.01 7.87 3.96
CA ASN A 249 -5.33 8.67 5.13
C ASN A 249 -5.13 7.86 6.42
N CYS A 250 -4.92 8.56 7.54
CA CYS A 250 -5.01 8.01 8.89
C CYS A 250 -6.00 8.83 9.70
N THR A 251 -6.92 8.15 10.39
CA THR A 251 -7.84 8.76 11.35
C THR A 251 -7.63 8.06 12.68
N SER A 252 -7.33 8.79 13.76
CA SER A 252 -6.87 8.17 15.00
C SER A 252 -7.16 9.02 16.24
N ILE A 253 -7.61 8.38 17.33
CA ILE A 253 -7.66 9.00 18.66
C ILE A 253 -6.25 9.24 19.24
N TYR A 254 -5.23 8.65 18.64
CA TYR A 254 -3.83 8.79 19.03
C TYR A 254 -3.11 9.91 18.27
N LEU A 255 -3.81 10.58 17.36
CA LEU A 255 -3.36 11.79 16.69
C LEU A 255 -3.89 13.01 17.46
N GLU A 256 -3.02 13.94 17.82
CA GLU A 256 -3.39 15.05 18.72
C GLU A 256 -4.18 16.15 18.02
N ASP A 257 -3.71 16.59 16.86
CA ASP A 257 -4.31 17.69 16.10
C ASP A 257 -4.06 17.47 14.60
N THR A 258 -5.13 17.58 13.81
CA THR A 258 -5.13 17.34 12.36
C THR A 258 -4.22 18.35 11.62
N LEU A 259 -4.35 19.64 11.90
CA LEU A 259 -3.63 20.70 11.19
C LEU A 259 -2.13 20.66 11.50
N ASP A 260 -1.77 20.49 12.78
CA ASP A 260 -0.38 20.37 13.21
C ASP A 260 0.28 19.10 12.64
N ALA A 261 -0.45 17.98 12.60
CA ALA A 261 0.05 16.75 11.99
C ALA A 261 0.33 16.91 10.49
N GLU A 262 -0.60 17.51 9.74
CA GLU A 262 -0.44 17.75 8.31
C GLU A 262 0.66 18.79 8.00
N LEU A 263 0.81 19.83 8.83
CA LEU A 263 1.92 20.79 8.72
C LEU A 263 3.28 20.13 8.96
N LYS A 264 3.38 19.27 9.99
CA LYS A 264 4.61 18.52 10.29
C LYS A 264 4.94 17.52 9.18
N LEU A 265 3.93 16.83 8.63
CA LEU A 265 4.10 15.96 7.48
C LEU A 265 4.57 16.76 6.27
N LYS A 266 3.92 17.87 5.93
CA LYS A 266 4.27 18.72 4.79
C LYS A 266 5.74 19.15 4.86
N LYS A 267 6.13 19.75 5.99
CA LYS A 267 7.52 20.18 6.22
C LYS A 267 8.52 19.04 6.06
N MET A 268 8.21 17.86 6.65
CA MET A 268 9.06 16.69 6.54
C MET A 268 9.18 16.21 5.08
N THR A 269 8.08 16.18 4.34
CA THR A 269 8.07 15.74 2.94
C THR A 269 8.82 16.69 2.01
N GLU A 270 8.69 18.00 2.20
CA GLU A 270 9.41 19.03 1.45
C GLU A 270 10.92 18.92 1.70
N GLU A 271 11.33 18.89 2.98
CA GLU A 271 12.74 18.72 3.37
C GLU A 271 13.31 17.41 2.84
N TYR A 272 12.55 16.32 2.88
CA TYR A 272 12.99 15.04 2.36
C TYR A 272 13.10 15.05 0.83
N ALA A 273 12.14 15.64 0.13
CA ALA A 273 12.16 15.73 -1.33
C ALA A 273 13.37 16.53 -1.81
N ASP A 274 13.64 17.68 -1.19
CA ASP A 274 14.77 18.55 -1.52
C ASP A 274 16.11 17.86 -1.29
N ASN A 275 16.28 17.22 -0.13
CA ASN A 275 17.51 16.50 0.21
C ASN A 275 17.79 15.31 -0.72
N MET A 276 16.74 14.73 -1.31
CA MET A 276 16.81 13.53 -2.13
C MET A 276 16.72 13.82 -3.63
N GLY A 277 16.48 15.07 -4.03
CA GLY A 277 16.23 15.45 -5.42
C GLY A 277 14.98 14.80 -6.01
N LEU A 278 13.94 14.59 -5.19
CA LEU A 278 12.67 14.03 -5.63
C LEU A 278 11.75 15.13 -6.15
N SER A 279 10.93 14.79 -7.12
CA SER A 279 9.95 15.72 -7.67
C SER A 279 8.82 16.01 -6.67
N GLN A 280 8.76 17.24 -6.15
CA GLN A 280 7.71 17.66 -5.23
C GLN A 280 6.32 17.51 -5.88
N SER A 281 5.42 16.80 -5.21
CA SER A 281 4.01 16.69 -5.59
C SER A 281 3.17 17.27 -4.48
N GLU A 282 2.15 18.04 -4.82
CA GLU A 282 1.22 18.54 -3.81
C GLU A 282 0.48 17.36 -3.19
N ILE A 283 0.68 17.16 -1.87
CA ILE A 283 -0.11 16.19 -1.11
C ILE A 283 -1.48 16.82 -0.83
N LEU A 284 -2.53 16.02 -1.02
CA LEU A 284 -3.92 16.45 -0.93
C LEU A 284 -4.44 16.55 0.51
N TYR A 285 -3.70 17.23 1.37
CA TYR A 285 -4.04 17.50 2.77
C TYR A 285 -5.43 18.12 2.92
N GLN A 286 -6.17 17.68 3.94
CA GLN A 286 -7.56 18.09 4.17
C GLN A 286 -7.63 19.44 4.89
N SER A 287 -6.75 19.69 5.87
CA SER A 287 -6.80 20.87 6.75
C SER A 287 -6.48 22.20 6.05
N PHE A 288 -5.75 22.17 4.93
CA PHE A 288 -5.38 23.38 4.18
C PHE A 288 -6.49 23.91 3.27
N THR A 289 -7.68 23.30 3.29
CA THR A 289 -8.82 23.69 2.44
C THR A 289 -9.74 24.70 3.12
N SER A 290 -9.18 25.82 3.59
CA SER A 290 -9.97 27.02 3.89
C SER A 290 -9.79 28.04 2.76
N HIS A 291 -10.86 28.20 1.97
CA HIS A 291 -11.05 29.08 0.79
C HIS A 291 -10.85 28.44 -0.61
N ASP A 292 -11.75 28.81 -1.54
CA ASP A 292 -11.79 28.49 -2.99
C ASP A 292 -12.55 27.25 -3.51
N VAL A 293 -13.78 26.99 -3.03
CA VAL A 293 -14.79 26.24 -3.84
C VAL A 293 -16.07 27.05 -4.11
N SER A 294 -16.08 28.34 -3.78
CA SER A 294 -17.11 29.26 -4.26
C SER A 294 -16.54 30.06 -5.43
N ALA A 295 -17.12 29.87 -6.62
CA ALA A 295 -16.81 30.54 -7.89
C ALA A 295 -15.68 29.91 -8.72
N ARG A 296 -15.98 28.78 -9.36
CA ARG A 296 -15.59 28.60 -10.77
C ARG A 296 -16.71 27.89 -11.52
N GLU A 297 -17.10 28.55 -12.60
CA GLU A 297 -18.26 28.29 -13.43
C GLU A 297 -18.27 26.87 -14.00
N SER A 298 -19.46 26.30 -14.09
CA SER A 298 -19.74 25.02 -14.73
C SER A 298 -19.17 25.01 -16.17
N PRO A 299 -18.42 23.98 -16.59
CA PRO A 299 -18.07 23.82 -17.99
C PRO A 299 -19.35 23.50 -18.79
N PRO A 300 -19.47 24.01 -20.04
CA PRO A 300 -20.65 23.80 -20.86
C PRO A 300 -20.77 22.33 -21.28
N ALA A 301 -22.00 21.84 -21.33
CA ALA A 301 -22.34 20.48 -21.78
C ALA A 301 -21.76 20.22 -23.18
N VAL A 302 -20.94 19.17 -23.29
CA VAL A 302 -20.48 18.63 -24.57
C VAL A 302 -21.43 17.51 -24.97
N GLU A 303 -22.17 17.71 -26.05
CA GLU A 303 -22.95 16.67 -26.71
C GLU A 303 -22.02 15.59 -27.27
N VAL A 304 -22.21 14.34 -26.83
CA VAL A 304 -21.51 13.17 -27.35
C VAL A 304 -22.32 12.57 -28.52
N PRO A 305 -21.73 12.33 -29.70
CA PRO A 305 -22.41 11.63 -30.79
C PRO A 305 -22.56 10.14 -30.46
N ARG A 306 -23.79 9.65 -30.64
CA ARG A 306 -24.22 8.26 -30.48
C ARG A 306 -23.52 7.34 -31.48
N ALA A 307 -22.61 6.48 -31.02
CA ALA A 307 -22.01 5.41 -31.80
C ALA A 307 -22.62 4.04 -31.45
N ALA A 308 -22.85 3.23 -32.48
CA ALA A 308 -23.62 1.99 -32.47
C ALA A 308 -22.90 0.84 -31.75
N SER A 309 -23.68 0.05 -31.00
CA SER A 309 -23.26 -1.17 -30.32
C SER A 309 -22.93 -2.28 -31.32
N ARG A 310 -21.73 -2.87 -31.22
CA ARG A 310 -21.47 -4.24 -31.65
C ARG A 310 -21.07 -5.05 -30.43
N HIS A 311 -21.83 -6.12 -30.20
CA HIS A 311 -21.55 -7.16 -29.23
C HIS A 311 -20.37 -8.01 -29.72
N GLU A 312 -19.33 -8.13 -28.90
CA GLU A 312 -18.44 -9.30 -28.91
C GLU A 312 -18.36 -9.82 -27.46
N GLU A 313 -18.62 -11.12 -27.31
CA GLU A 313 -18.50 -11.87 -26.06
C GLU A 313 -17.03 -12.01 -25.64
N PRO A 314 -16.69 -12.02 -24.35
CA PRO A 314 -15.33 -12.28 -23.92
C PRO A 314 -15.04 -13.79 -23.86
N GLU A 315 -14.03 -14.22 -24.60
CA GLU A 315 -13.35 -15.51 -24.41
C GLU A 315 -12.69 -15.57 -23.02
N ALA A 316 -12.72 -16.77 -22.42
CA ALA A 316 -12.15 -17.07 -21.12
C ALA A 316 -10.62 -16.87 -21.11
N MET A 317 -10.15 -16.03 -20.19
CA MET A 317 -8.72 -15.76 -20.01
C MET A 317 -8.13 -16.71 -18.94
N GLU A 318 -7.06 -17.40 -19.32
CA GLU A 318 -6.31 -18.34 -18.49
C GLU A 318 -5.64 -17.65 -17.29
N VAL A 319 -5.62 -18.35 -16.16
CA VAL A 319 -5.10 -17.88 -14.87
C VAL A 319 -3.57 -17.98 -14.85
N ASP A 320 -2.89 -16.86 -15.10
CA ASP A 320 -1.44 -16.77 -14.96
C ASP A 320 -1.01 -16.66 -13.49
N THR A 321 -0.26 -17.66 -13.05
CA THR A 321 0.19 -17.84 -11.67
C THR A 321 1.63 -17.30 -11.53
N GLU A 322 1.81 -15.98 -11.44
CA GLU A 322 3.14 -15.37 -11.16
C GLU A 322 3.09 -14.34 -10.03
N VAL A 323 3.20 -14.81 -8.79
CA VAL A 323 3.59 -13.98 -7.63
C VAL A 323 4.68 -14.68 -6.78
N VAL A 324 5.40 -15.66 -7.35
CA VAL A 324 6.44 -16.45 -6.64
C VAL A 324 7.88 -16.10 -7.05
N ALA A 325 8.10 -15.21 -8.02
CA ALA A 325 9.46 -14.85 -8.45
C ALA A 325 10.04 -13.66 -7.66
N LEU A 326 10.30 -13.84 -6.37
CA LEU A 326 11.19 -12.95 -5.59
C LEU A 326 12.26 -13.72 -4.79
N GLU A 327 12.42 -15.02 -5.00
CA GLU A 327 13.37 -15.86 -4.25
C GLU A 327 14.45 -16.57 -5.08
N GLU A 328 14.45 -16.52 -6.41
CA GLU A 328 15.46 -17.24 -7.23
C GLU A 328 16.46 -16.30 -7.92
N SER A 329 17.25 -15.56 -7.15
CA SER A 329 18.50 -14.99 -7.65
C SER A 329 19.60 -14.95 -6.58
N SER A 330 19.82 -16.08 -5.92
CA SER A 330 21.08 -16.36 -5.24
C SER A 330 21.19 -17.86 -5.01
N HIS A 331 21.90 -18.56 -5.90
CA HIS A 331 22.75 -19.73 -5.65
C HIS A 331 22.88 -20.58 -6.93
N SER A 332 23.98 -20.43 -7.66
CA SER A 332 24.55 -21.53 -8.45
C SER A 332 26.02 -21.26 -8.80
N GLY A 333 26.90 -22.22 -8.54
CA GLY A 333 28.29 -22.24 -9.01
C GLY A 333 29.29 -22.78 -7.98
N SER A 334 29.09 -24.00 -7.47
CA SER A 334 29.80 -25.23 -7.90
C SER A 334 31.24 -25.38 -7.37
N THR A 335 31.34 -26.33 -6.44
CA THR A 335 32.51 -27.09 -6.01
C THR A 335 33.26 -27.76 -7.18
N LYS A 336 34.60 -27.76 -7.11
CA LYS A 336 35.47 -28.82 -7.67
C LYS A 336 36.68 -29.05 -6.75
N GLU A 337 36.82 -30.27 -6.26
CA GLU A 337 38.03 -30.82 -5.64
C GLU A 337 39.12 -31.12 -6.69
N LYS A 338 40.40 -30.91 -6.38
CA LYS A 338 41.39 -32.01 -6.09
C LYS A 338 42.86 -31.53 -5.98
N LYS A 339 43.57 -32.24 -5.09
CA LYS A 339 44.99 -32.67 -5.08
C LYS A 339 46.11 -31.79 -4.46
N THR A 340 46.42 -32.14 -3.20
CA THR A 340 47.73 -32.62 -2.65
C THR A 340 49.06 -31.95 -3.03
N ARG A 341 49.79 -31.43 -2.01
CA ARG A 341 51.14 -31.88 -1.57
C ARG A 341 51.71 -31.01 -0.43
N GLY A 342 52.40 -31.63 0.54
CA GLY A 342 53.59 -31.03 1.19
C GLY A 342 53.51 -30.52 2.64
N ARG A 343 53.91 -31.38 3.58
CA ARG A 343 54.30 -31.20 5.02
C ARG A 343 55.43 -30.15 5.24
N PRO A 344 55.94 -29.90 6.48
CA PRO A 344 55.34 -29.55 7.81
C PRO A 344 56.02 -28.32 8.48
N LYS A 345 55.52 -27.84 9.64
CA LYS A 345 56.27 -27.81 10.93
C LYS A 345 55.57 -27.05 12.08
N ALA A 346 55.83 -27.61 13.28
CA ALA A 346 55.91 -26.99 14.61
C ALA A 346 54.63 -26.60 15.37
N ALA A 347 54.28 -27.45 16.34
CA ALA A 347 53.70 -27.05 17.64
C ALA A 347 54.87 -26.63 18.58
N PRO A 348 54.67 -25.95 19.74
CA PRO A 348 53.90 -26.54 20.85
C PRO A 348 53.19 -25.55 21.83
N ARG A 349 52.50 -26.19 22.79
CA ARG A 349 52.21 -25.78 24.20
C ARG A 349 50.86 -25.13 24.57
N THR A 350 49.96 -26.01 25.02
CA THR A 350 49.24 -26.04 26.31
C THR A 350 49.10 -24.75 27.13
N LYS A 351 47.85 -24.46 27.55
CA LYS A 351 47.44 -24.48 28.97
C LYS A 351 45.91 -24.61 29.10
N ALA A 352 45.51 -25.53 29.95
CA ALA A 352 44.15 -25.73 30.43
C ALA A 352 43.79 -24.68 31.49
N GLN A 353 42.52 -24.26 31.54
CA GLN A 353 41.91 -23.86 32.81
C GLN A 353 40.44 -24.26 32.87
N LYS A 354 40.13 -24.77 34.05
CA LYS A 354 38.97 -25.50 34.52
C LYS A 354 38.05 -24.49 35.21
N ILE A 355 36.77 -24.38 34.83
CA ILE A 355 35.74 -23.80 35.70
C ILE A 355 34.53 -24.72 35.73
N GLU A 356 34.07 -24.90 36.95
CA GLU A 356 33.21 -25.93 37.47
C GLU A 356 31.74 -25.48 37.52
N LYS A 357 30.86 -26.47 37.49
CA LYS A 357 29.39 -26.40 37.47
C LYS A 357 28.82 -25.70 38.71
N LYS A 358 27.73 -24.95 38.54
CA LYS A 358 26.61 -24.95 39.52
C LYS A 358 25.25 -24.97 38.81
N LYS A 359 24.39 -25.84 39.33
CA LYS A 359 23.04 -26.19 38.87
C LYS A 359 22.00 -25.14 39.28
N SER A 360 20.98 -25.07 38.43
CA SER A 360 19.55 -24.64 38.46
C SER A 360 18.83 -24.64 39.83
N PRO A 361 17.53 -24.23 39.97
CA PRO A 361 16.52 -23.98 38.91
C PRO A 361 15.54 -22.79 39.14
N MET A 362 14.72 -22.45 38.13
CA MET A 362 13.26 -22.30 38.28
C MET A 362 12.57 -22.21 36.91
N LYS A 363 11.60 -23.11 36.71
CA LYS A 363 10.63 -23.12 35.61
C LYS A 363 9.41 -22.30 36.02
N ALA A 364 8.84 -21.53 35.09
CA ALA A 364 7.46 -21.05 35.13
C ALA A 364 6.83 -21.17 33.73
N PRO A 365 5.50 -21.30 33.62
CA PRO A 365 4.88 -22.17 32.62
C PRO A 365 4.44 -21.48 31.34
N ALA A 366 4.53 -22.22 30.23
CA ALA A 366 3.81 -21.95 28.99
C ALA A 366 2.29 -22.12 29.22
N LYS A 367 1.49 -21.12 28.84
CA LYS A 367 0.03 -21.23 28.78
C LYS A 367 -0.43 -21.64 27.38
N ARG A 368 -1.42 -22.52 27.42
CA ARG A 368 -2.02 -23.30 26.34
C ARG A 368 -2.83 -22.44 25.37
N PHE A 369 -2.72 -22.76 24.08
CA PHE A 369 -3.74 -22.49 23.07
C PHE A 369 -5.02 -23.25 23.42
N GLY A 370 -6.15 -22.54 23.45
CA GLY A 370 -7.47 -23.11 23.56
C GLY A 370 -7.86 -23.83 22.27
N ARG A 371 -8.14 -25.13 22.42
CA ARG A 371 -8.79 -25.97 21.42
C ARG A 371 -10.29 -25.91 21.71
N VAL A 372 -11.08 -25.37 20.80
CA VAL A 372 -12.55 -25.48 20.89
C VAL A 372 -12.98 -26.71 20.11
N HIS A 373 -13.63 -27.62 20.83
CA HIS A 373 -14.43 -28.72 20.29
C HIS A 373 -15.77 -28.15 19.78
N THR A 374 -16.18 -28.52 18.58
CA THR A 374 -17.60 -28.62 18.22
C THR A 374 -17.97 -30.09 18.19
N LEU A 375 -18.73 -30.51 19.21
CA LEU A 375 -19.45 -31.77 19.22
C LEU A 375 -20.78 -31.59 18.49
N THR A 376 -21.08 -32.62 17.73
CA THR A 376 -22.26 -32.96 16.96
C THR A 376 -23.52 -33.17 17.81
N GLY A 377 -24.67 -32.95 17.17
CA GLY A 377 -25.98 -33.56 17.50
C GLY A 377 -26.81 -32.76 18.52
N SER A 378 -28.13 -32.65 18.44
CA SER A 378 -29.14 -33.19 17.53
C SER A 378 -30.47 -32.68 18.08
N SER A 379 -31.33 -32.15 17.22
CA SER A 379 -32.80 -32.10 17.44
C SER A 379 -33.32 -33.54 17.40
N PRO A 380 -34.35 -33.95 18.17
CA PRO A 380 -35.73 -33.56 17.85
C PRO A 380 -36.64 -33.35 19.06
N ASP A 381 -37.68 -32.54 18.90
CA ASP A 381 -39.06 -32.99 19.16
C ASP A 381 -40.10 -31.95 18.71
N LYS A 382 -40.92 -32.35 17.74
CA LYS A 382 -42.29 -31.87 17.56
C LYS A 382 -43.13 -33.14 17.38
N ARG A 383 -44.11 -33.31 18.28
CA ARG A 383 -45.30 -34.19 18.24
C ARG A 383 -45.23 -35.51 17.47
#